data_AF-A0A9D7CQJ0-F1
#
_entry.id   AF-A0A9D7CQJ0-F1
#
_cell.length_a   1.000
_cell.length_b   1.000
_cell.length_c   1.000
_cell.angle_alpha   90.00
_cell.angle_beta   90.00
_cell.angle_gamma   90.00
#
_symmetry.space_group_name_H-M   'P 1'
#
loop_
_entity.id
_entity.type
_entity.pdbx_description
1 polymer ?
#
loop_
_entity_poly.entity_id
_entity_poly.type
_entity_poly.pdbx_seq_one_letter_code
_entity_poly.pdbx_strand_id
1 'polypeptide(L)'
;MQQQRIAPPTAPASPATVATTRRAHLLTRAMVVAVLAAALPVMATAGCVDHTYAPCAGKKAGAACRVCPQNDDACVETMEVKTCNAAGACTSSPSRAAARPDPNDGHPWLIDTGGGFCASWMGATDGPGGALWVGTGAGVFRLAAPEPNATFPLGGRPTEVGGVRALHRGIDAVYVDFGGSEVIEFGGASATRTSLGTGISAPMATSDNGCVAVRRGDELVVRSPGEGALRTAPIPRPKDGRELVIESVVGTDDGFLVRTFRHSSGELGAVYRVSCPGIAVTELARGRAVANLDDFARGNDGRVWAIDRYNASGGASQYRLMHSEDQGKTWAAASVPHGWQSWRVAVRGRWVVAAAPKMDAVLLSVDGGKNWSLELIETHSAVGEFHTLSVHVSDRGVVTLGGNCNYLIHRRAPLPMTP
;
A
#
# COMPACT_ATOMS: atom_id res chain seq x y z
N MET A 1 40.95 -8.41 -53.52
CA MET A 1 40.55 -8.93 -52.19
C MET A 1 41.56 -8.44 -51.17
N GLN A 2 41.29 -7.31 -50.50
CA GLN A 2 42.17 -6.74 -49.46
C GLN A 2 41.53 -7.03 -48.09
N GLN A 3 42.22 -7.84 -47.28
CA GLN A 3 41.87 -8.09 -45.88
C GLN A 3 42.45 -6.97 -45.00
N GLN A 4 41.58 -6.15 -44.42
CA GLN A 4 41.95 -5.24 -43.32
C GLN A 4 42.03 -6.03 -42.01
N ARG A 5 43.20 -5.98 -41.36
CA ARG A 5 43.40 -6.48 -39.99
C ARG A 5 42.92 -5.41 -39.00
N ILE A 6 41.96 -5.76 -38.16
CA ILE A 6 41.49 -4.94 -37.05
C ILE A 6 42.37 -5.28 -35.84
N ALA A 7 42.96 -4.25 -35.22
CA ALA A 7 43.75 -4.37 -33.99
C ALA A 7 42.83 -4.53 -32.76
N PRO A 8 43.25 -5.26 -31.71
CA PRO A 8 42.44 -5.49 -30.52
C PRO A 8 42.40 -4.26 -29.59
N PRO A 9 41.32 -4.08 -28.82
CA PRO A 9 41.17 -2.94 -27.91
C PRO A 9 42.05 -3.08 -26.67
N THR A 10 42.71 -1.97 -26.31
CA THR A 10 43.45 -1.74 -25.06
C THR A 10 42.51 -1.72 -23.85
N ALA A 11 42.87 -2.49 -22.82
CA ALA A 11 42.15 -2.57 -21.55
C ALA A 11 42.28 -1.28 -20.71
N PRO A 12 41.24 -0.88 -19.96
CA PRO A 12 41.32 0.26 -19.04
C PRO A 12 42.05 -0.09 -17.73
N ALA A 13 42.84 0.86 -17.26
CA ALA A 13 43.61 0.79 -16.02
C ALA A 13 42.71 0.77 -14.76
N SER A 14 43.05 -0.08 -13.80
CA SER A 14 42.42 -0.14 -12.47
C SER A 14 42.82 1.07 -11.60
N PRO A 15 41.89 1.69 -10.87
CA PRO A 15 42.24 2.67 -9.85
C PRO A 15 42.66 1.99 -8.55
N ALA A 16 43.68 2.60 -7.92
CA ALA A 16 44.34 2.17 -6.70
C ALA A 16 43.41 2.19 -5.47
N THR A 17 43.47 1.11 -4.70
CA THR A 17 42.83 0.94 -3.40
C THR A 17 43.53 1.79 -2.34
N VAL A 18 42.86 2.81 -1.81
CA VAL A 18 43.31 3.54 -0.61
C VAL A 18 42.71 2.86 0.62
N ALA A 19 43.56 2.17 1.38
CA ALA A 19 43.22 1.60 2.67
C ALA A 19 43.39 2.67 3.76
N THR A 20 42.30 3.09 4.39
CA THR A 20 42.33 3.87 5.63
C THR A 20 41.87 3.01 6.80
N THR A 21 42.84 2.65 7.62
CA THR A 21 42.75 2.12 8.99
C THR A 21 42.09 3.15 9.91
N ARG A 22 41.03 2.76 10.64
CA ARG A 22 40.65 3.43 11.89
C ARG A 22 40.41 2.45 13.02
N ARG A 23 41.03 2.83 14.14
CA ARG A 23 41.26 2.12 15.39
C ARG A 23 39.97 1.79 16.13
N ALA A 24 39.96 0.60 16.71
CA ALA A 24 39.09 0.24 17.83
C ALA A 24 39.54 0.99 19.10
N HIS A 25 38.59 1.61 19.80
CA HIS A 25 38.75 1.99 21.20
C HIS A 25 37.88 1.07 22.05
N LEU A 26 38.53 0.08 22.68
CA LEU A 26 38.07 -0.53 23.92
C LEU A 26 38.11 0.54 25.01
N LEU A 27 37.03 0.71 25.76
CA LEU A 27 37.08 1.24 27.12
C LEU A 27 36.23 0.38 28.04
N THR A 28 36.97 -0.48 28.74
CA THR A 28 36.65 -1.21 29.97
C THR A 28 36.27 -0.23 31.08
N ARG A 29 35.15 -0.45 31.78
CA ARG A 29 35.00 -0.01 33.18
C ARG A 29 34.23 -1.04 34.00
N ALA A 30 34.99 -1.67 34.89
CA ALA A 30 34.53 -2.39 36.06
C ALA A 30 34.65 -1.47 37.30
N MET A 31 33.65 -1.50 38.17
CA MET A 31 33.68 -1.13 39.60
C MET A 31 32.58 -2.01 40.23
N VAL A 32 32.83 -3.02 41.07
CA VAL A 32 33.44 -3.06 42.43
C VAL A 32 32.66 -2.27 43.48
N VAL A 33 31.80 -3.03 44.18
CA VAL A 33 31.56 -3.12 45.65
C VAL A 33 31.13 -1.87 46.43
N ALA A 34 29.96 -1.99 47.09
CA ALA A 34 29.82 -1.63 48.51
C ALA A 34 28.62 -2.37 49.14
N VAL A 35 28.92 -3.32 50.02
CA VAL A 35 28.00 -3.86 51.03
C VAL A 35 27.98 -2.85 52.18
N LEU A 36 26.80 -2.35 52.55
CA LEU A 36 26.58 -1.72 53.86
C LEU A 36 25.39 -2.39 54.53
N ALA A 37 25.71 -3.21 55.53
CA ALA A 37 24.79 -3.61 56.58
C ALA A 37 24.84 -2.51 57.67
N ALA A 38 23.70 -1.92 57.99
CA ALA A 38 23.49 -1.18 59.22
C ALA A 38 22.02 -1.24 59.62
N ALA A 39 21.80 -1.32 60.93
CA ALA A 39 20.64 -1.85 61.60
C ALA A 39 19.55 -0.80 61.96
N LEU A 40 18.44 -1.34 62.49
CA LEU A 40 17.38 -0.74 63.35
C LEU A 40 16.13 -0.22 62.62
N PRO A 41 14.96 -0.10 63.29
CA PRO A 41 14.49 -0.67 64.55
C PRO A 41 13.17 -1.48 64.41
N VAL A 42 12.87 -2.29 65.43
CA VAL A 42 11.56 -2.92 65.67
C VAL A 42 10.52 -1.82 65.93
N MET A 43 9.49 -1.72 65.09
CA MET A 43 8.30 -0.93 65.39
C MET A 43 7.02 -1.70 65.05
N ALA A 44 6.22 -1.87 66.10
CA ALA A 44 4.77 -2.01 66.16
C ALA A 44 4.07 -2.88 65.10
N THR A 45 3.53 -4.01 65.54
CA THR A 45 2.48 -4.78 64.86
C THR A 45 1.23 -3.92 64.69
N ALA A 46 1.19 -3.15 63.60
CA ALA A 46 -0.04 -2.62 63.03
C ALA A 46 -0.84 -3.83 62.50
N GLY A 47 -2.07 -3.99 62.97
CA GLY A 47 -2.96 -5.04 62.51
C GLY A 47 -3.04 -5.03 60.99
N CYS A 48 -3.03 -6.21 60.38
CA CYS A 48 -3.24 -6.40 58.95
C CYS A 48 -4.58 -5.77 58.57
N VAL A 49 -4.56 -4.50 58.17
CA VAL A 49 -5.64 -3.91 57.40
C VAL A 49 -5.50 -4.60 56.06
N ASP A 50 -6.45 -5.47 55.77
CA ASP A 50 -6.63 -6.07 54.46
C ASP A 50 -6.73 -4.93 53.44
N HIS A 51 -5.59 -4.56 52.84
CA HIS A 51 -5.56 -3.55 51.80
C HIS A 51 -6.14 -4.22 50.57
N THR A 52 -7.47 -4.19 50.48
CA THR A 52 -8.20 -4.60 49.30
C THR A 52 -7.61 -3.82 48.13
N TYR A 53 -6.84 -4.51 47.29
CA TYR A 53 -6.19 -3.90 46.15
C TYR A 53 -7.26 -3.23 45.28
N ALA A 54 -7.18 -1.90 45.20
CA ALA A 54 -8.13 -1.07 44.46
C ALA A 54 -7.45 -0.56 43.18
N PRO A 55 -7.48 -1.32 42.07
CA PRO A 55 -6.67 -1.05 40.87
C PRO A 55 -6.94 0.30 40.18
N CYS A 56 -8.05 0.93 40.56
CA CYS A 56 -8.55 2.18 40.02
C CYS A 56 -8.68 3.29 41.07
N ALA A 57 -8.20 3.08 42.30
CA ALA A 57 -8.17 4.14 43.31
C ALA A 57 -7.33 5.33 42.79
N GLY A 58 -7.94 6.52 42.79
CA GLY A 58 -7.31 7.76 42.31
C GLY A 58 -7.18 7.89 40.79
N LYS A 59 -7.66 6.94 40.00
CA LYS A 59 -7.63 6.99 38.53
C LYS A 59 -8.96 7.49 37.97
N LYS A 60 -8.89 8.20 36.84
CA LYS A 60 -10.08 8.58 36.06
C LYS A 60 -10.64 7.36 35.32
N ALA A 61 -11.95 7.37 35.05
CA ALA A 61 -12.56 6.37 34.16
C ALA A 61 -11.87 6.37 32.78
N GLY A 62 -11.62 5.20 32.23
CA GLY A 62 -10.86 4.97 30.99
C GLY A 62 -9.35 4.81 31.18
N ALA A 63 -8.79 5.12 32.35
CA ALA A 63 -7.37 4.91 32.62
C ALA A 63 -7.01 3.42 32.64
N ALA A 64 -5.83 3.07 32.13
CA ALA A 64 -5.32 1.71 32.16
C ALA A 64 -5.15 1.19 33.61
N CYS A 65 -5.53 -0.06 33.82
CA CYS A 65 -5.43 -0.74 35.11
C CYS A 65 -5.01 -2.20 34.95
N ARG A 66 -4.58 -2.80 36.06
CA ARG A 66 -4.27 -4.22 36.18
C ARG A 66 -5.15 -4.82 37.25
N VAL A 67 -5.76 -5.97 37.00
CA VAL A 67 -6.57 -6.69 37.99
C VAL A 67 -5.66 -7.36 39.01
N CYS A 68 -4.47 -7.80 38.59
CA CYS A 68 -3.46 -8.35 39.46
C CYS A 68 -2.63 -7.26 40.13
N PRO A 69 -2.43 -7.34 41.46
CA PRO A 69 -1.41 -6.56 42.15
C PRO A 69 -0.02 -6.82 41.55
N GLN A 70 0.86 -5.82 41.58
CA GLN A 70 2.19 -5.92 40.95
C GLN A 70 3.11 -6.98 41.58
N ASN A 71 2.81 -7.41 42.81
CA ASN A 71 3.62 -8.36 43.59
C ASN A 71 2.84 -9.63 43.99
N ASP A 72 1.76 -9.96 43.27
CA ASP A 72 1.00 -11.19 43.51
C ASP A 72 1.35 -12.24 42.44
N ASP A 73 2.34 -13.08 42.76
CA ASP A 73 2.84 -14.13 41.87
C ASP A 73 1.80 -15.24 41.60
N ALA A 74 0.73 -15.31 42.40
CA ALA A 74 -0.37 -16.24 42.19
C ALA A 74 -1.46 -15.68 41.25
N CYS A 75 -1.42 -14.37 40.95
CA CYS A 75 -2.38 -13.73 40.07
C CYS A 75 -1.85 -13.67 38.62
N VAL A 76 -2.52 -14.38 37.71
CA VAL A 76 -2.18 -14.38 36.28
C VAL A 76 -3.04 -13.36 35.54
N GLU A 77 -2.42 -12.26 35.12
CA GLU A 77 -3.08 -11.23 34.32
C GLU A 77 -3.21 -11.69 32.85
N THR A 78 -4.41 -11.62 32.27
CA THR A 78 -4.59 -11.86 30.83
C THR A 78 -4.00 -10.73 30.01
N MET A 79 -3.53 -11.01 28.78
CA MET A 79 -2.98 -10.02 27.83
C MET A 79 -4.00 -8.97 27.33
N GLU A 80 -5.23 -9.00 27.85
CA GLU A 80 -6.28 -8.06 27.50
C GLU A 80 -6.08 -6.71 28.21
N VAL A 81 -6.27 -5.62 27.46
CA VAL A 81 -6.25 -4.25 28.00
C VAL A 81 -7.46 -4.04 28.90
N LYS A 82 -7.21 -3.64 30.15
CA LYS A 82 -8.25 -3.36 31.16
C LYS A 82 -8.25 -1.88 31.52
N THR A 83 -9.44 -1.33 31.75
CA THR A 83 -9.60 0.09 32.08
C THR A 83 -10.53 0.29 33.26
N CYS A 84 -10.35 1.41 33.96
CA CYS A 84 -11.19 1.79 35.08
C CYS A 84 -12.58 2.23 34.59
N ASN A 85 -13.64 1.64 35.12
CA ASN A 85 -14.99 2.12 34.86
C ASN A 85 -15.39 3.27 35.82
N ALA A 86 -16.57 3.87 35.59
CA ALA A 86 -17.06 4.97 36.42
C ALA A 86 -17.34 4.57 37.88
N ALA A 87 -17.51 3.27 38.16
CA ALA A 87 -17.68 2.74 39.51
C ALA A 87 -16.34 2.44 40.21
N GLY A 88 -15.20 2.76 39.58
CA GLY A 88 -13.88 2.50 40.15
C GLY A 88 -13.44 1.04 40.11
N ALA A 89 -14.08 0.19 39.29
CA ALA A 89 -13.64 -1.18 39.08
C ALA A 89 -12.74 -1.28 37.84
N CYS A 90 -11.70 -2.11 37.93
CA CYS A 90 -10.89 -2.49 36.78
C CYS A 90 -11.58 -3.66 36.08
N THR A 91 -12.28 -3.36 35.00
CA THR A 91 -12.92 -4.40 34.19
C THR A 91 -12.06 -4.64 32.96
N SER A 92 -12.00 -5.89 32.47
CA SER A 92 -11.77 -6.10 31.04
C SER A 92 -12.71 -5.13 30.36
N SER A 93 -12.16 -4.20 29.57
CA SER A 93 -13.02 -3.30 28.81
C SER A 93 -14.04 -4.24 28.19
N PRO A 94 -15.36 -4.06 28.44
CA PRO A 94 -16.29 -4.75 27.57
C PRO A 94 -15.79 -4.44 26.18
N SER A 95 -15.95 -5.35 25.24
CA SER A 95 -16.14 -4.89 23.88
C SER A 95 -17.41 -4.00 23.92
N ARG A 96 -17.28 -2.78 24.47
CA ARG A 96 -17.76 -1.59 23.82
C ARG A 96 -17.47 -1.93 22.37
N ALA A 97 -18.53 -2.19 21.61
CA ALA A 97 -18.63 -1.60 20.29
C ALA A 97 -17.91 -0.26 20.46
N ALA A 98 -16.66 -0.21 20.01
CA ALA A 98 -15.67 0.72 20.53
C ALA A 98 -16.36 2.06 20.60
N ALA A 99 -16.38 2.72 21.78
CA ALA A 99 -16.85 4.09 21.80
C ALA A 99 -16.06 4.75 20.68
N ARG A 100 -16.80 5.09 19.63
CA ARG A 100 -16.28 5.33 18.30
C ARG A 100 -15.07 6.24 18.49
N PRO A 101 -13.86 5.89 17.99
CA PRO A 101 -12.71 6.77 18.12
C PRO A 101 -13.19 8.18 17.82
N ASP A 102 -12.98 9.09 18.76
CA ASP A 102 -13.39 10.47 18.56
C ASP A 102 -12.80 10.88 17.20
N PRO A 103 -13.61 11.29 16.22
CA PRO A 103 -13.11 11.67 14.91
C PRO A 103 -12.07 12.82 14.98
N ASN A 104 -11.81 13.37 16.17
CA ASN A 104 -10.82 14.41 16.46
C ASN A 104 -9.83 14.06 17.59
N ASP A 105 -9.28 12.85 17.65
CA ASP A 105 -8.10 12.56 18.50
C ASP A 105 -6.79 13.30 18.11
N GLY A 106 -6.82 14.11 17.04
CA GLY A 106 -5.67 14.90 16.57
C GLY A 106 -4.70 14.18 15.64
N HIS A 107 -4.93 12.90 15.33
CA HIS A 107 -4.09 12.15 14.40
C HIS A 107 -4.51 12.39 12.94
N PRO A 108 -3.57 12.48 11.99
CA PRO A 108 -3.88 12.76 10.59
C PRO A 108 -4.52 11.59 9.85
N TRP A 109 -4.60 10.40 10.46
CA TRP A 109 -5.15 9.19 9.87
C TRP A 109 -6.37 8.70 10.66
N LEU A 110 -7.37 8.21 9.93
CA LEU A 110 -8.46 7.41 10.51
C LEU A 110 -8.24 5.95 10.12
N ILE A 111 -8.26 5.06 11.11
CA ILE A 111 -8.20 3.62 10.89
C ILE A 111 -9.60 3.06 11.03
N ASP A 112 -10.04 2.38 10.00
CA ASP A 112 -11.34 1.77 9.93
C ASP A 112 -11.26 0.26 10.17
N THR A 113 -11.80 -0.19 11.31
CA THR A 113 -11.75 -1.58 11.77
C THR A 113 -13.17 -2.16 11.75
N GLY A 114 -13.67 -2.54 10.57
CA GLY A 114 -15.12 -2.49 10.35
C GLY A 114 -15.90 -3.76 10.04
N GLY A 115 -15.34 -4.85 9.47
CA GLY A 115 -16.31 -5.85 8.96
C GLY A 115 -15.89 -7.17 8.35
N GLY A 116 -14.76 -7.78 8.69
CA GLY A 116 -14.48 -9.14 8.18
C GLY A 116 -14.21 -9.18 6.66
N PHE A 117 -13.93 -8.04 6.04
CA PHE A 117 -13.73 -7.91 4.60
C PHE A 117 -12.24 -7.94 4.26
N CYS A 118 -11.83 -8.80 3.33
CA CYS A 118 -10.48 -8.75 2.79
C CYS A 118 -10.27 -7.50 1.94
N ALA A 119 -9.75 -6.47 2.60
CA ALA A 119 -9.36 -5.17 2.05
C ALA A 119 -8.32 -5.26 0.92
N SER A 120 -7.64 -6.40 0.79
CA SER A 120 -6.63 -6.70 -0.23
C SER A 120 -7.13 -6.51 -1.67
N TRP A 121 -8.44 -6.50 -1.88
CA TRP A 121 -9.09 -6.36 -3.20
C TRP A 121 -9.93 -5.09 -3.33
N MET A 122 -9.82 -4.16 -2.36
CA MET A 122 -10.52 -2.88 -2.43
C MET A 122 -9.75 -1.93 -3.33
N GLY A 123 -10.42 -1.45 -4.38
CA GLY A 123 -10.01 -0.25 -5.08
C GLY A 123 -10.82 0.93 -4.56
N ALA A 124 -10.15 2.04 -4.28
CA ALA A 124 -10.77 3.34 -4.15
C ALA A 124 -10.41 4.13 -5.41
N THR A 125 -11.37 4.85 -5.98
CA THR A 125 -11.09 5.75 -7.10
C THR A 125 -12.14 6.84 -7.19
N ASP A 126 -11.83 7.98 -7.77
CA ASP A 126 -12.88 8.94 -8.07
C ASP A 126 -13.70 8.43 -9.25
N GLY A 127 -15.02 8.39 -9.09
CA GLY A 127 -15.93 8.12 -10.19
C GLY A 127 -16.40 9.38 -10.89
N PRO A 128 -17.37 9.21 -11.82
CA PRO A 128 -17.93 10.32 -12.57
C PRO A 128 -18.46 11.41 -11.63
N GLY A 129 -18.12 12.66 -11.93
CA GLY A 129 -18.46 13.83 -11.10
C GLY A 129 -17.60 13.99 -9.83
N GLY A 130 -16.47 13.27 -9.71
CA GLY A 130 -15.53 13.44 -8.59
C GLY A 130 -16.04 12.92 -7.25
N ALA A 131 -17.03 12.03 -7.26
CA ALA A 131 -17.42 11.28 -6.06
C ALA A 131 -16.38 10.18 -5.79
N LEU A 132 -16.10 9.87 -4.52
CA LEU A 132 -15.23 8.75 -4.18
C LEU A 132 -16.02 7.45 -4.29
N TRP A 133 -15.53 6.50 -5.08
CA TRP A 133 -16.07 5.17 -5.22
C TRP A 133 -15.17 4.19 -4.48
N VAL A 134 -15.79 3.30 -3.71
CA VAL A 134 -15.09 2.29 -2.91
C VAL A 134 -15.67 0.93 -3.26
N GLY A 135 -14.83 0.06 -3.81
CA GLY A 135 -15.17 -1.35 -3.99
C GLY A 135 -14.84 -2.14 -2.74
N THR A 136 -15.74 -3.00 -2.28
CA THR A 136 -15.53 -3.88 -1.13
C THR A 136 -16.04 -5.29 -1.40
N GLY A 137 -15.77 -6.23 -0.48
CA GLY A 137 -16.36 -7.57 -0.54
C GLY A 137 -17.89 -7.61 -0.47
N ALA A 138 -18.56 -6.52 -0.06
CA ALA A 138 -20.02 -6.43 -0.02
C ALA A 138 -20.63 -5.79 -1.27
N GLY A 139 -19.85 -5.04 -2.05
CA GLY A 139 -20.38 -4.22 -3.12
C GLY A 139 -19.58 -2.98 -3.44
N VAL A 140 -20.12 -2.19 -4.37
CA VAL A 140 -19.61 -0.88 -4.76
C VAL A 140 -20.37 0.20 -3.99
N PHE A 141 -19.63 1.05 -3.29
CA PHE A 141 -20.18 2.17 -2.55
C PHE A 141 -19.80 3.47 -3.24
N ARG A 142 -20.79 4.35 -3.42
CA ARG A 142 -20.56 5.71 -3.88
C ARG A 142 -20.68 6.62 -2.66
N LEU A 143 -19.59 7.27 -2.29
CA LEU A 143 -19.60 8.24 -1.22
C LEU A 143 -20.11 9.56 -1.76
N ALA A 144 -21.23 10.02 -1.21
CA ALA A 144 -21.87 11.26 -1.59
C ALA A 144 -21.02 12.43 -1.12
N ALA A 145 -20.13 12.92 -2.00
CA ALA A 145 -19.14 13.96 -1.70
C ALA A 145 -18.18 13.56 -0.53
N PRO A 146 -17.02 14.23 -0.38
CA PRO A 146 -16.15 13.93 0.73
C PRO A 146 -16.78 14.57 1.96
N GLU A 147 -17.64 13.85 2.67
CA GLU A 147 -17.75 14.13 4.08
C GLU A 147 -16.40 13.69 4.68
N PRO A 148 -15.54 14.61 5.17
CA PRO A 148 -14.29 14.23 5.85
C PRO A 148 -14.56 13.38 7.10
N ASN A 149 -15.84 13.27 7.48
CA ASN A 149 -16.36 12.48 8.58
C ASN A 149 -17.22 11.30 8.08
N ALA A 150 -17.11 10.88 6.82
CA ALA A 150 -17.77 9.68 6.33
C ALA A 150 -17.24 8.49 7.14
N THR A 151 -18.06 8.05 8.08
CA THR A 151 -17.65 7.04 9.03
C THR A 151 -18.04 5.65 8.53
N PHE A 152 -17.18 4.66 8.67
CA PHE A 152 -17.61 3.28 8.43
C PHE A 152 -18.35 2.67 9.64
N PRO A 153 -19.07 1.55 9.41
CA PRO A 153 -19.39 0.99 8.08
C PRO A 153 -20.11 2.05 7.24
N LEU A 154 -19.77 2.14 5.94
CA LEU A 154 -20.30 3.19 5.06
C LEU A 154 -21.82 3.19 5.19
N GLY A 155 -22.37 4.25 5.77
CA GLY A 155 -23.80 4.37 6.05
C GLY A 155 -24.57 4.49 4.74
N GLY A 156 -24.92 3.36 4.14
CA GLY A 156 -25.59 3.32 2.85
C GLY A 156 -25.72 1.90 2.33
N ARG A 157 -26.76 1.65 1.53
CA ARG A 157 -26.81 0.42 0.73
C ARG A 157 -25.74 0.55 -0.37
N PRO A 158 -24.97 -0.50 -0.66
CA PRO A 158 -24.09 -0.47 -1.82
C PRO A 158 -24.91 -0.15 -3.06
N THR A 159 -24.33 0.63 -3.97
CA THR A 159 -24.93 0.93 -5.27
C THR A 159 -25.14 -0.37 -6.06
N GLU A 160 -24.24 -1.32 -5.86
CA GLU A 160 -24.27 -2.66 -6.45
C GLU A 160 -23.79 -3.70 -5.44
N VAL A 161 -24.55 -4.78 -5.29
CA VAL A 161 -24.21 -5.89 -4.38
C VAL A 161 -23.32 -6.89 -5.12
N GLY A 162 -22.25 -7.32 -4.47
CA GLY A 162 -21.33 -8.32 -5.01
C GLY A 162 -19.88 -8.03 -4.61
N GLY A 163 -19.09 -9.06 -4.36
CA GLY A 163 -17.71 -8.89 -3.93
C GLY A 163 -16.85 -8.23 -5.02
N VAL A 164 -16.50 -6.97 -4.82
CA VAL A 164 -15.60 -6.25 -5.73
C VAL A 164 -14.19 -6.78 -5.54
N ARG A 165 -13.57 -7.24 -6.63
CA ARG A 165 -12.17 -7.67 -6.69
C ARG A 165 -11.23 -6.57 -7.18
N ALA A 166 -11.74 -5.68 -8.01
CA ALA A 166 -11.00 -4.53 -8.49
C ALA A 166 -11.95 -3.40 -8.89
N LEU A 167 -11.47 -2.17 -8.70
CA LEU A 167 -12.12 -0.94 -9.12
C LEU A 167 -11.09 -0.11 -9.88
N HIS A 168 -11.41 0.29 -11.11
CA HIS A 168 -10.51 1.09 -11.94
C HIS A 168 -11.25 2.30 -12.51
N ARG A 169 -10.56 3.45 -12.59
CA ARG A 169 -11.12 4.67 -13.17
C ARG A 169 -10.64 4.85 -14.60
N GLY A 170 -11.60 4.95 -15.52
CA GLY A 170 -11.39 5.51 -16.85
C GLY A 170 -11.58 7.01 -16.88
N ILE A 171 -11.50 7.58 -18.08
CA ILE A 171 -11.70 9.01 -18.32
C ILE A 171 -13.12 9.43 -17.88
N ASP A 172 -14.14 8.71 -18.39
CA ASP A 172 -15.57 9.05 -18.19
C ASP A 172 -16.38 7.92 -17.53
N ALA A 173 -15.70 6.89 -17.03
CA ALA A 173 -16.33 5.71 -16.46
C ALA A 173 -15.55 5.13 -15.29
N VAL A 174 -16.24 4.34 -14.47
CA VAL A 174 -15.62 3.45 -13.48
C VAL A 174 -15.86 2.02 -13.90
N TYR A 175 -14.82 1.21 -13.83
CA TYR A 175 -14.90 -0.21 -14.13
C TYR A 175 -14.80 -1.03 -12.86
N VAL A 176 -15.65 -2.03 -12.74
CA VAL A 176 -15.74 -2.90 -11.56
C VAL A 176 -15.63 -4.35 -12.00
N ASP A 177 -14.71 -5.08 -11.37
CA ASP A 177 -14.63 -6.53 -11.43
C ASP A 177 -15.27 -7.11 -10.16
N PHE A 178 -16.33 -7.90 -10.30
CA PHE A 178 -17.06 -8.55 -9.20
C PHE A 178 -16.60 -9.99 -8.92
N GLY A 179 -15.49 -10.45 -9.51
CA GLY A 179 -14.94 -11.77 -9.28
C GLY A 179 -15.68 -12.95 -9.91
N GLY A 180 -16.76 -12.68 -10.65
CA GLY A 180 -17.56 -13.64 -11.40
C GLY A 180 -17.22 -13.75 -12.89
N SER A 181 -16.05 -13.25 -13.30
CA SER A 181 -15.58 -13.16 -14.69
C SER A 181 -16.25 -12.07 -15.54
N GLU A 182 -17.05 -11.19 -14.94
CA GLU A 182 -17.66 -10.06 -15.66
C GLU A 182 -17.06 -8.76 -15.14
N VAL A 183 -16.68 -7.89 -16.09
CA VAL A 183 -16.28 -6.53 -15.79
C VAL A 183 -17.38 -5.60 -16.27
N ILE A 184 -17.80 -4.73 -15.36
CA ILE A 184 -18.87 -3.77 -15.59
C ILE A 184 -18.31 -2.37 -15.70
N GLU A 185 -18.66 -1.68 -16.77
CA GLU A 185 -18.45 -0.26 -16.95
C GLU A 185 -19.67 0.52 -16.43
N PHE A 186 -19.41 1.48 -15.55
CA PHE A 186 -20.37 2.48 -15.08
C PHE A 186 -20.02 3.81 -15.72
N GLY A 187 -20.69 4.14 -16.82
CA GLY A 187 -20.43 5.34 -17.61
C GLY A 187 -21.27 6.54 -17.18
N GLY A 188 -20.65 7.73 -17.23
CA GLY A 188 -21.33 9.02 -17.10
C GLY A 188 -21.95 9.30 -15.73
N ALA A 189 -22.67 10.43 -15.62
CA ALA A 189 -23.35 10.82 -14.39
C ALA A 189 -24.54 9.90 -14.02
N SER A 190 -25.13 9.25 -15.02
CA SER A 190 -26.24 8.30 -14.87
C SER A 190 -25.81 6.92 -14.38
N ALA A 191 -24.50 6.65 -14.28
CA ALA A 191 -23.95 5.35 -13.92
C ALA A 191 -24.51 4.21 -14.78
N THR A 192 -24.64 4.45 -16.09
CA THR A 192 -25.19 3.45 -17.01
C THR A 192 -24.30 2.21 -16.99
N ARG A 193 -24.90 1.06 -16.71
CA ARG A 193 -24.24 -0.24 -16.59
C ARG A 193 -24.02 -0.86 -17.96
N THR A 194 -22.78 -1.05 -18.36
CA THR A 194 -22.41 -1.75 -19.60
C THR A 194 -21.48 -2.91 -19.29
N SER A 195 -21.87 -4.13 -19.69
CA SER A 195 -20.99 -5.29 -19.56
C SER A 195 -19.89 -5.25 -20.61
N LEU A 196 -18.64 -5.49 -20.21
CA LEU A 196 -17.52 -5.72 -21.13
C LEU A 196 -17.43 -7.17 -21.61
N GLY A 197 -18.31 -8.05 -21.11
CA GLY A 197 -18.34 -9.48 -21.39
C GLY A 197 -17.96 -10.34 -20.19
N THR A 198 -18.02 -11.66 -20.38
CA THR A 198 -17.62 -12.66 -19.38
C THR A 198 -16.21 -13.22 -19.64
N GLY A 199 -15.66 -13.96 -18.69
CA GLY A 199 -14.28 -14.48 -18.75
C GLY A 199 -13.19 -13.43 -18.55
N ILE A 200 -13.55 -12.18 -18.22
CA ILE A 200 -12.63 -11.06 -18.07
C ILE A 200 -12.46 -10.68 -16.59
N SER A 201 -11.28 -10.18 -16.24
CA SER A 201 -10.88 -9.87 -14.86
C SER A 201 -9.83 -8.74 -14.83
N ALA A 202 -9.55 -8.26 -13.63
CA ALA A 202 -8.38 -7.44 -13.33
C ALA A 202 -7.03 -8.18 -13.60
N PRO A 203 -5.91 -7.47 -13.83
CA PRO A 203 -5.75 -6.01 -13.81
C PRO A 203 -6.46 -5.32 -14.98
N MET A 204 -6.90 -4.08 -14.74
CA MET A 204 -7.56 -3.23 -15.71
C MET A 204 -6.82 -1.90 -15.82
N ALA A 205 -6.71 -1.37 -17.04
CA ALA A 205 -6.15 -0.04 -17.27
C ALA A 205 -6.92 0.69 -18.37
N THR A 206 -6.85 2.01 -18.33
CA THR A 206 -7.37 2.88 -19.39
C THR A 206 -6.29 3.82 -19.89
N SER A 207 -6.18 3.95 -21.20
CA SER A 207 -5.30 4.92 -21.85
C SER A 207 -5.97 6.29 -22.01
N ASP A 208 -5.20 7.34 -22.28
CA ASP A 208 -5.76 8.69 -22.44
C ASP A 208 -6.55 8.84 -23.75
N ASN A 209 -6.24 8.01 -24.74
CA ASN A 209 -7.05 7.93 -25.96
C ASN A 209 -8.33 7.10 -25.77
N GLY A 210 -8.68 6.69 -24.54
CA GLY A 210 -9.97 6.08 -24.20
C GLY A 210 -10.05 4.57 -24.41
N CYS A 211 -8.94 3.89 -24.65
CA CYS A 211 -8.92 2.43 -24.72
C CYS A 211 -9.00 1.82 -23.33
N VAL A 212 -9.58 0.63 -23.25
CA VAL A 212 -9.69 -0.15 -22.01
C VAL A 212 -8.97 -1.48 -22.21
N ALA A 213 -7.99 -1.76 -21.38
CA ALA A 213 -7.33 -3.06 -21.32
C ALA A 213 -7.87 -3.85 -20.13
N VAL A 214 -8.25 -5.11 -20.38
CA VAL A 214 -8.66 -6.07 -19.35
C VAL A 214 -7.97 -7.41 -19.60
N ARG A 215 -7.95 -8.27 -18.58
CA ARG A 215 -7.38 -9.61 -18.69
C ARG A 215 -8.46 -10.64 -18.98
N ARG A 216 -8.25 -11.54 -19.94
CA ARG A 216 -9.09 -12.72 -20.23
C ARG A 216 -8.23 -13.98 -20.15
N GLY A 217 -8.33 -14.73 -19.04
CA GLY A 217 -7.35 -15.79 -18.75
C GLY A 217 -5.94 -15.20 -18.65
N ASP A 218 -5.02 -15.65 -19.49
CA ASP A 218 -3.64 -15.13 -19.57
C ASP A 218 -3.44 -14.09 -20.68
N GLU A 219 -4.52 -13.71 -21.36
CA GLU A 219 -4.48 -12.78 -22.49
C GLU A 219 -4.86 -11.37 -22.06
N LEU A 220 -4.16 -10.40 -22.63
CA LEU A 220 -4.58 -9.00 -22.56
C LEU A 220 -5.56 -8.78 -23.71
N VAL A 221 -6.76 -8.32 -23.40
CA VAL A 221 -7.73 -7.90 -24.40
C VAL A 221 -8.01 -6.42 -24.26
N VAL A 222 -8.09 -5.73 -25.39
CA VAL A 222 -8.23 -4.28 -25.46
C VAL A 222 -9.52 -3.94 -26.20
N ARG A 223 -10.30 -3.01 -25.64
CA ARG A 223 -11.42 -2.36 -26.32
C ARG A 223 -10.97 -0.97 -26.74
N SER A 224 -10.97 -0.70 -28.04
CA SER A 224 -10.71 0.64 -28.57
C SER A 224 -11.96 1.52 -28.47
N PRO A 225 -11.82 2.86 -28.37
CA PRO A 225 -12.95 3.77 -28.45
C PRO A 225 -13.74 3.57 -29.74
N GLY A 226 -15.08 3.57 -29.64
CA GLY A 226 -15.97 3.38 -30.79
C GLY A 226 -16.03 1.96 -31.35
N GLU A 227 -15.15 1.05 -30.91
CA GLU A 227 -15.21 -0.37 -31.24
C GLU A 227 -15.99 -1.12 -30.16
N GLY A 228 -17.01 -1.89 -30.58
CA GLY A 228 -17.77 -2.75 -29.65
C GLY A 228 -17.03 -4.05 -29.28
N ALA A 229 -16.04 -4.47 -30.07
CA ALA A 229 -15.37 -5.75 -29.92
C ALA A 229 -14.05 -5.63 -29.14
N LEU A 230 -13.82 -6.59 -28.25
CA LEU A 230 -12.52 -6.80 -27.59
C LEU A 230 -11.54 -7.49 -28.54
N ARG A 231 -10.30 -7.00 -28.61
CA ARG A 231 -9.22 -7.56 -29.42
C ARG A 231 -8.07 -8.04 -28.54
N THR A 232 -7.57 -9.24 -28.78
CA THR A 232 -6.42 -9.78 -28.03
C THR A 232 -5.12 -9.11 -28.47
N ALA A 233 -4.33 -8.63 -27.52
CA ALA A 233 -2.99 -8.14 -27.78
C ALA A 233 -2.02 -9.32 -27.97
N PRO A 234 -1.22 -9.34 -29.05
CA PRO A 234 -0.31 -10.45 -29.36
C PRO A 234 0.97 -10.39 -28.49
N ILE A 235 0.82 -10.46 -27.16
CA ILE A 235 1.95 -10.50 -26.24
C ILE A 235 2.74 -11.80 -26.46
N PRO A 236 4.05 -11.74 -26.75
CA PRO A 236 4.84 -12.94 -27.02
C PRO A 236 4.81 -13.93 -25.86
N ARG A 237 4.36 -15.16 -26.12
CA ARG A 237 4.45 -16.25 -25.14
C ARG A 237 5.88 -16.81 -25.07
N PRO A 238 6.35 -17.24 -23.89
CA PRO A 238 7.62 -17.94 -23.75
C PRO A 238 7.70 -19.19 -24.64
N LYS A 239 8.84 -19.40 -25.31
CA LYS A 239 9.06 -20.58 -26.17
C LYS A 239 9.19 -21.88 -25.38
N ASP A 240 9.47 -21.81 -24.08
CA ASP A 240 9.67 -22.96 -23.20
C ASP A 240 8.34 -23.57 -22.71
N GLY A 241 7.20 -23.12 -23.24
CA GLY A 241 5.87 -23.62 -22.89
C GLY A 241 5.40 -23.22 -21.50
N ARG A 242 6.15 -22.37 -20.79
CA ARG A 242 5.77 -21.90 -19.46
C ARG A 242 4.72 -20.80 -19.55
N GLU A 243 3.85 -20.77 -18.54
CA GLU A 243 2.77 -19.80 -18.39
C GLU A 243 3.32 -18.38 -18.20
N LEU A 244 2.76 -17.44 -18.96
CA LEU A 244 3.05 -16.02 -18.87
C LEU A 244 1.86 -15.35 -18.22
N VAL A 245 2.03 -14.81 -17.02
CA VAL A 245 0.95 -14.14 -16.31
C VAL A 245 1.07 -12.64 -16.54
N ILE A 246 -0.02 -12.01 -16.98
CA ILE A 246 -0.14 -10.54 -16.95
C ILE A 246 -0.38 -10.14 -15.50
N GLU A 247 0.57 -9.41 -14.93
CA GLU A 247 0.57 -9.07 -13.51
C GLU A 247 0.05 -7.64 -13.28
N SER A 248 0.52 -6.68 -14.08
CA SER A 248 0.10 -5.30 -13.99
C SER A 248 0.01 -4.64 -15.36
N VAL A 249 -0.92 -3.70 -15.48
CA VAL A 249 -1.17 -2.91 -16.68
C VAL A 249 -1.40 -1.48 -16.24
N VAL A 250 -0.76 -0.52 -16.90
CA VAL A 250 -1.01 0.91 -16.71
C VAL A 250 -1.24 1.57 -18.06
N GLY A 251 -2.18 2.49 -18.15
CA GLY A 251 -2.43 3.24 -19.38
C GLY A 251 -1.27 4.16 -19.73
N THR A 252 -1.13 4.50 -21.00
CA THR A 252 -0.29 5.58 -21.54
C THR A 252 -1.15 6.48 -22.41
N ASP A 253 -0.56 7.52 -23.00
CA ASP A 253 -1.30 8.43 -23.88
C ASP A 253 -1.90 7.69 -25.10
N ASP A 254 -1.14 6.72 -25.61
CA ASP A 254 -1.37 6.01 -26.87
C ASP A 254 -1.67 4.52 -26.69
N GLY A 255 -1.82 4.02 -25.46
CA GLY A 255 -1.94 2.59 -25.21
C GLY A 255 -1.66 2.18 -23.77
N PHE A 256 -0.84 1.15 -23.59
CA PHE A 256 -0.60 0.53 -22.28
C PHE A 256 0.86 0.12 -22.11
N LEU A 257 1.34 0.20 -20.87
CA LEU A 257 2.47 -0.57 -20.40
C LEU A 257 1.95 -1.83 -19.70
N VAL A 258 2.50 -2.97 -20.09
CA VAL A 258 2.08 -4.28 -19.61
C VAL A 258 3.28 -4.99 -19.05
N ARG A 259 3.21 -5.36 -17.78
CA ARG A 259 4.19 -6.24 -17.17
C ARG A 259 3.69 -7.68 -17.17
N THR A 260 4.60 -8.56 -17.53
CA THR A 260 4.40 -10.00 -17.44
C THR A 260 5.34 -10.63 -16.41
N PHE A 261 4.93 -11.75 -15.84
CA PHE A 261 5.70 -12.49 -14.85
C PHE A 261 5.68 -14.00 -15.11
N ARG A 262 6.76 -14.68 -14.71
CA ARG A 262 6.92 -16.13 -14.83
C ARG A 262 6.95 -16.77 -13.45
N HIS A 263 5.83 -17.36 -13.06
CA HIS A 263 5.62 -17.87 -11.70
C HIS A 263 6.56 -19.03 -11.32
N SER A 264 6.91 -19.92 -12.26
CA SER A 264 7.54 -21.21 -11.94
C SER A 264 9.07 -21.20 -11.84
N SER A 265 9.74 -20.13 -12.24
CA SER A 265 11.21 -20.10 -12.32
C SER A 265 11.84 -18.92 -11.58
N GLY A 266 11.04 -17.98 -11.07
CA GLY A 266 11.55 -16.68 -10.61
C GLY A 266 12.27 -15.91 -11.73
N GLU A 267 12.12 -16.35 -12.98
CA GLU A 267 12.70 -15.68 -14.13
C GLU A 267 11.95 -14.40 -14.46
N LEU A 268 12.69 -13.58 -15.16
CA LEU A 268 12.56 -12.15 -15.24
C LEU A 268 11.43 -11.80 -16.21
N GLY A 269 10.42 -11.12 -15.70
CA GLY A 269 9.33 -10.55 -16.48
C GLY A 269 9.82 -9.64 -17.62
N ALA A 270 8.92 -9.34 -18.55
CA ALA A 270 9.14 -8.33 -19.57
C ALA A 270 8.13 -7.19 -19.40
N VAL A 271 8.52 -6.01 -19.86
CA VAL A 271 7.64 -4.85 -19.98
C VAL A 271 7.38 -4.61 -21.46
N TYR A 272 6.11 -4.66 -21.84
CA TYR A 272 5.65 -4.42 -23.20
C TYR A 272 4.91 -3.09 -23.27
N ARG A 273 5.05 -2.39 -24.38
CA ARG A 273 4.12 -1.33 -24.81
C ARG A 273 3.12 -1.93 -25.76
N VAL A 274 1.84 -1.76 -25.48
CA VAL A 274 0.73 -2.15 -26.36
C VAL A 274 0.06 -0.87 -26.85
N SER A 275 0.26 -0.53 -28.12
CA SER A 275 -0.39 0.65 -28.73
C SER A 275 -1.90 0.44 -28.84
N CYS A 276 -2.66 1.52 -28.89
CA CYS A 276 -4.09 1.50 -29.16
C CYS A 276 -4.44 2.69 -30.07
N PRO A 277 -5.28 2.54 -31.12
CA PRO A 277 -6.11 1.37 -31.48
C PRO A 277 -5.37 0.27 -32.25
N GLY A 278 -4.09 0.45 -32.57
CA GLY A 278 -3.33 -0.50 -33.39
C GLY A 278 -3.15 -1.88 -32.75
N ILE A 279 -3.03 -1.95 -31.41
CA ILE A 279 -2.74 -3.17 -30.64
C ILE A 279 -1.39 -3.79 -31.06
N ALA A 280 -0.48 -2.97 -31.60
CA ALA A 280 0.89 -3.39 -31.85
C ALA A 280 1.65 -3.50 -30.52
N VAL A 281 2.38 -4.60 -30.34
CA VAL A 281 3.16 -4.90 -29.13
C VAL A 281 4.64 -4.65 -29.40
N THR A 282 5.27 -3.83 -28.57
CA THR A 282 6.71 -3.57 -28.58
C THR A 282 7.31 -3.98 -27.24
N GLU A 283 8.36 -4.79 -27.24
CA GLU A 283 9.10 -5.09 -26.00
C GLU A 283 9.98 -3.90 -25.65
N LEU A 284 9.77 -3.30 -24.48
CA LEU A 284 10.59 -2.18 -24.00
C LEU A 284 11.80 -2.68 -23.23
N ALA A 285 11.59 -3.70 -22.41
CA ALA A 285 12.64 -4.25 -21.56
C ALA A 285 12.35 -5.69 -21.17
N ARG A 286 13.43 -6.44 -20.91
CA ARG A 286 13.42 -7.82 -20.42
C ARG A 286 14.58 -8.01 -19.47
N GLY A 287 14.45 -8.96 -18.54
CA GLY A 287 15.56 -9.36 -17.67
C GLY A 287 15.58 -8.57 -16.36
N ARG A 288 16.75 -8.53 -15.71
CA ARG A 288 16.89 -8.10 -14.30
C ARG A 288 16.53 -6.64 -14.09
N ALA A 289 16.68 -5.82 -15.14
CA ALA A 289 16.43 -4.40 -15.08
C ALA A 289 14.95 -4.05 -14.85
N VAL A 290 14.00 -4.95 -15.19
CA VAL A 290 12.56 -4.66 -15.10
C VAL A 290 11.71 -5.75 -14.46
N ALA A 291 12.24 -6.96 -14.30
CA ALA A 291 11.50 -8.08 -13.71
C ALA A 291 10.95 -7.82 -12.30
N ASN A 292 11.62 -6.90 -11.62
CA ASN A 292 11.39 -6.56 -10.25
C ASN A 292 10.39 -5.41 -10.07
N LEU A 293 9.92 -4.81 -11.17
CA LEU A 293 8.94 -3.72 -11.11
C LEU A 293 7.57 -4.28 -10.69
N ASP A 294 7.19 -4.20 -9.42
CA ASP A 294 5.97 -4.82 -8.90
C ASP A 294 4.72 -3.99 -9.25
N ASP A 295 4.57 -2.87 -8.55
CA ASP A 295 3.44 -1.94 -8.63
C ASP A 295 3.71 -0.81 -9.61
N PHE A 296 2.70 -0.39 -10.38
CA PHE A 296 2.79 0.69 -11.36
C PHE A 296 1.67 1.70 -11.14
N ALA A 297 2.02 2.98 -11.18
CA ALA A 297 1.06 4.08 -11.18
C ALA A 297 1.47 5.14 -12.21
N ARG A 298 0.50 5.74 -12.89
CA ARG A 298 0.75 6.84 -13.84
C ARG A 298 0.05 8.10 -13.38
N GLY A 299 0.77 9.22 -13.44
CA GLY A 299 0.22 10.55 -13.25
C GLY A 299 -0.39 11.11 -14.53
N ASN A 300 -1.29 12.08 -14.40
CA ASN A 300 -1.89 12.78 -15.54
C ASN A 300 -0.88 13.61 -16.34
N ASP A 301 0.34 13.79 -15.83
CA ASP A 301 1.47 14.44 -16.51
C ASP A 301 2.28 13.47 -17.39
N GLY A 302 1.81 12.22 -17.55
CA GLY A 302 2.44 11.20 -18.37
C GLY A 302 3.56 10.42 -17.65
N ARG A 303 3.98 10.84 -16.46
CA ARG A 303 5.03 10.14 -15.71
C ARG A 303 4.51 8.84 -15.14
N VAL A 304 5.34 7.80 -15.24
CA VAL A 304 5.03 6.47 -14.71
C VAL A 304 5.95 6.20 -13.53
N TRP A 305 5.37 5.75 -12.44
CA TRP A 305 6.05 5.36 -11.22
C TRP A 305 5.96 3.84 -11.07
N ALA A 306 7.00 3.24 -10.54
CA ALA A 306 7.02 1.81 -10.27
C ALA A 306 7.84 1.45 -9.03
N ILE A 307 7.58 0.28 -8.48
CA ILE A 307 8.34 -0.27 -7.34
C ILE A 307 9.31 -1.34 -7.83
N ASP A 308 10.62 -1.11 -7.74
CA ASP A 308 11.63 -2.12 -8.08
C ASP A 308 12.05 -2.92 -6.85
N ARG A 309 11.68 -4.21 -6.82
CA ARG A 309 12.08 -5.21 -5.82
C ARG A 309 13.39 -5.91 -6.19
N TYR A 310 14.51 -5.52 -5.61
CA TYR A 310 15.81 -6.15 -5.87
C TYR A 310 16.33 -6.94 -4.67
N ASN A 311 17.17 -7.94 -4.91
CA ASN A 311 17.82 -8.67 -3.83
C ASN A 311 19.13 -7.97 -3.46
N ALA A 312 19.24 -7.52 -2.22
CA ALA A 312 20.48 -6.99 -1.68
C ALA A 312 21.50 -8.11 -1.38
N SER A 313 22.75 -7.73 -1.12
CA SER A 313 23.77 -8.64 -0.61
C SER A 313 23.26 -9.33 0.67
N GLY A 314 23.13 -10.66 0.64
CA GLY A 314 22.56 -11.45 1.74
C GLY A 314 21.16 -11.99 1.50
N GLY A 315 20.57 -11.77 0.31
CA GLY A 315 19.30 -12.39 -0.09
C GLY A 315 18.04 -11.73 0.45
N ALA A 316 18.17 -10.64 1.21
CA ALA A 316 17.03 -9.83 1.62
C ALA A 316 16.45 -9.07 0.41
N SER A 317 15.12 -9.11 0.24
CA SER A 317 14.44 -8.27 -0.74
C SER A 317 14.42 -6.82 -0.25
N GLN A 318 14.88 -5.92 -1.10
CA GLN A 318 14.78 -4.48 -0.95
C GLN A 318 13.88 -3.90 -2.04
N TYR A 319 13.28 -2.76 -1.75
CA TYR A 319 12.31 -2.10 -2.61
C TYR A 319 12.70 -0.64 -2.79
N ARG A 320 12.85 -0.21 -4.03
CA ARG A 320 13.12 1.19 -4.37
C ARG A 320 12.04 1.75 -5.27
N LEU A 321 11.74 3.03 -5.07
CA LEU A 321 10.82 3.76 -5.93
C LEU A 321 11.54 4.19 -7.22
N MET A 322 10.93 3.87 -8.35
CA MET A 322 11.39 4.22 -9.69
C MET A 322 10.38 5.16 -10.35
N HIS A 323 10.86 5.98 -11.27
CA HIS A 323 10.01 6.79 -12.13
C HIS A 323 10.53 6.79 -13.57
N SER A 324 9.64 7.13 -14.48
CA SER A 324 9.88 7.26 -15.91
C SER A 324 9.18 8.52 -16.42
N GLU A 325 9.97 9.36 -17.10
CA GLU A 325 9.53 10.61 -17.72
C GLU A 325 9.04 10.42 -19.16
N ASP A 326 9.26 9.22 -19.72
CA ASP A 326 9.02 8.91 -21.14
C ASP A 326 8.07 7.71 -21.32
N GLN A 327 7.16 7.54 -20.35
CA GLN A 327 6.13 6.51 -20.35
C GLN A 327 6.70 5.10 -20.42
N GLY A 328 7.63 4.80 -19.52
CA GLY A 328 8.21 3.49 -19.28
C GLY A 328 9.34 3.07 -20.24
N LYS A 329 9.82 3.96 -21.13
CA LYS A 329 10.94 3.63 -22.03
C LYS A 329 12.26 3.64 -21.28
N THR A 330 12.46 4.60 -20.38
CA THR A 330 13.60 4.69 -19.47
C THR A 330 13.14 4.86 -18.03
N TRP A 331 13.96 4.39 -17.09
CA TRP A 331 13.64 4.37 -15.66
C TRP A 331 14.80 4.94 -14.84
N ALA A 332 14.46 5.78 -13.87
CA ALA A 332 15.40 6.34 -12.91
C ALA A 332 14.91 6.10 -11.47
N ALA A 333 15.84 5.88 -10.55
CA ALA A 333 15.51 5.80 -9.13
C ALA A 333 15.05 7.18 -8.63
N ALA A 334 13.96 7.22 -7.86
CA ALA A 334 13.51 8.44 -7.22
C ALA A 334 14.41 8.82 -6.05
N SER A 335 14.62 10.12 -5.82
CA SER A 335 15.41 10.62 -4.69
C SER A 335 14.57 10.64 -3.42
N VAL A 336 14.46 9.48 -2.77
CA VAL A 336 13.76 9.29 -1.49
C VAL A 336 14.74 9.31 -0.31
N PRO A 337 14.29 9.61 0.93
CA PRO A 337 15.13 9.53 2.12
C PRO A 337 15.89 8.20 2.23
N HIS A 338 17.15 8.28 2.69
CA HIS A 338 18.00 7.10 2.85
C HIS A 338 17.36 6.04 3.75
N GLY A 339 17.39 4.78 3.32
CA GLY A 339 16.81 3.65 4.06
C GLY A 339 15.32 3.43 3.82
N TRP A 340 14.63 4.33 3.11
CA TRP A 340 13.23 4.12 2.75
C TRP A 340 13.03 2.89 1.86
N GLN A 341 11.92 2.18 2.06
CA GLN A 341 11.48 1.04 1.26
C GLN A 341 10.04 1.32 0.82
N SER A 342 9.76 1.26 -0.48
CA SER A 342 8.41 1.50 -1.02
C SER A 342 7.81 0.18 -1.49
N TRP A 343 6.61 -0.16 -1.03
CA TRP A 343 5.92 -1.40 -1.43
C TRP A 343 4.77 -1.14 -2.41
N ARG A 344 4.09 0.00 -2.27
CA ARG A 344 3.05 0.46 -3.18
C ARG A 344 3.25 1.92 -3.54
N VAL A 345 2.75 2.32 -4.70
CA VAL A 345 2.76 3.69 -5.19
C VAL A 345 1.41 4.09 -5.77
N ALA A 346 0.95 5.29 -5.45
CA ALA A 346 -0.18 5.93 -6.12
C ALA A 346 0.22 7.33 -6.57
N VAL A 347 -0.32 7.73 -7.71
CA VAL A 347 -0.01 9.02 -8.33
C VAL A 347 -1.30 9.67 -8.79
N ARG A 348 -1.44 10.96 -8.52
CA ARG A 348 -2.55 11.77 -9.04
C ARG A 348 -2.10 13.20 -9.27
N GLY A 349 -2.07 13.61 -10.54
CA GLY A 349 -1.47 14.88 -10.93
C GLY A 349 -0.05 14.99 -10.39
N ARG A 350 0.19 16.01 -9.55
CA ARG A 350 1.49 16.25 -8.89
C ARG A 350 1.71 15.49 -7.60
N TRP A 351 0.69 14.79 -7.09
CA TRP A 351 0.80 14.02 -5.86
C TRP A 351 1.38 12.64 -6.15
N VAL A 352 2.40 12.26 -5.39
CA VAL A 352 2.95 10.91 -5.39
C VAL A 352 2.95 10.41 -3.95
N VAL A 353 2.31 9.26 -3.73
CA VAL A 353 2.26 8.59 -2.43
C VAL A 353 3.00 7.27 -2.58
N ALA A 354 4.07 7.09 -1.82
CA ALA A 354 4.78 5.83 -1.74
C ALA A 354 4.60 5.26 -0.32
N ALA A 355 4.01 4.08 -0.22
CA ALA A 355 3.71 3.44 1.05
C ALA A 355 4.77 2.42 1.45
N ALA A 356 5.16 2.39 2.72
CA ALA A 356 6.09 1.41 3.25
C ALA A 356 5.49 -0.02 3.23
N PRO A 357 6.31 -1.09 3.26
CA PRO A 357 5.81 -2.45 3.36
C PRO A 357 4.95 -2.71 4.60
N LYS A 358 5.24 -2.05 5.74
CA LYS A 358 4.63 -2.34 7.05
C LYS A 358 3.49 -1.39 7.48
N MET A 359 2.88 -0.63 6.56
CA MET A 359 1.84 0.39 6.83
C MET A 359 2.12 1.32 8.01
N ASP A 360 3.38 1.51 8.37
CA ASP A 360 3.84 2.32 9.49
C ASP A 360 4.17 3.75 9.05
N ALA A 361 4.34 3.96 7.74
CA ALA A 361 4.61 5.25 7.16
C ALA A 361 4.23 5.35 5.68
N VAL A 362 4.06 6.58 5.23
CA VAL A 362 4.03 6.96 3.81
C VAL A 362 5.01 8.10 3.54
N LEU A 363 5.62 8.07 2.36
CA LEU A 363 6.22 9.24 1.76
C LEU A 363 5.19 9.92 0.87
N LEU A 364 5.03 11.22 1.08
CA LEU A 364 4.15 12.07 0.32
C LEU A 364 4.99 13.08 -0.44
N SER A 365 4.79 13.17 -1.73
CA SER A 365 5.27 14.27 -2.53
C SER A 365 4.09 15.03 -3.09
N VAL A 366 4.14 16.35 -2.98
CA VAL A 366 3.15 17.26 -3.57
C VAL A 366 3.70 18.02 -4.76
N ASP A 367 4.86 17.65 -5.29
CA ASP A 367 5.52 18.34 -6.40
C ASP A 367 6.08 17.37 -7.45
N GLY A 368 5.46 16.20 -7.54
CA GLY A 368 5.82 15.21 -8.53
C GLY A 368 7.09 14.44 -8.18
N GLY A 369 7.33 14.18 -6.90
CA GLY A 369 8.47 13.43 -6.41
C GLY A 369 9.77 14.22 -6.31
N LYS A 370 9.74 15.56 -6.36
CA LYS A 370 10.94 16.39 -6.19
C LYS A 370 11.30 16.54 -4.72
N ASN A 371 10.30 16.80 -3.88
CA ASN A 371 10.42 16.83 -2.43
C ASN A 371 9.48 15.82 -1.79
N TRP A 372 9.90 15.29 -0.64
CA TRP A 372 9.18 14.24 0.09
C TRP A 372 9.01 14.63 1.56
N SER A 373 7.79 14.47 2.07
CA SER A 373 7.48 14.50 3.48
C SER A 373 7.16 13.09 3.97
N LEU A 374 7.82 12.67 5.05
CA LEU A 374 7.51 11.43 5.76
C LEU A 374 6.36 11.68 6.73
N GLU A 375 5.25 10.97 6.54
CA GLU A 375 4.17 10.92 7.53
C GLU A 375 4.15 9.52 8.16
N LEU A 376 4.29 9.47 9.48
CA LEU A 376 4.13 8.25 10.25
C LEU A 376 2.64 7.95 10.40
N ILE A 377 2.28 6.68 10.26
CA ILE A 377 0.93 6.18 10.52
C ILE A 377 1.01 5.54 11.89
N GLU A 378 0.51 6.26 12.90
CA GLU A 378 0.37 5.70 14.24
C GLU A 378 -0.73 4.64 14.19
N THR A 379 -0.33 3.39 13.93
CA THR A 379 -1.23 2.25 14.02
C THR A 379 -1.48 1.96 15.51
N HIS A 380 -2.74 1.76 15.88
CA HIS A 380 -3.05 1.33 17.23
C HIS A 380 -2.39 -0.03 17.50
N SER A 381 -1.62 -0.11 18.58
CA SER A 381 -0.75 -1.23 18.97
C SER A 381 -1.45 -2.59 19.14
N ALA A 382 -2.77 -2.65 19.01
CA ALA A 382 -3.57 -3.86 19.18
C ALA A 382 -3.61 -4.75 17.92
N VAL A 383 -3.17 -4.25 16.77
CA VAL A 383 -3.12 -5.03 15.53
C VAL A 383 -1.66 -5.28 15.19
N GLY A 384 -1.32 -6.54 14.86
CA GLY A 384 0.06 -6.97 14.60
C GLY A 384 0.69 -6.38 13.33
N GLU A 385 1.49 -7.17 12.63
CA GLU A 385 2.15 -6.72 11.39
C GLU A 385 1.13 -6.41 10.27
N PHE A 386 1.11 -5.16 9.83
CA PHE A 386 0.26 -4.70 8.73
C PHE A 386 1.03 -4.67 7.42
N HIS A 387 0.55 -5.36 6.39
CA HIS A 387 1.11 -5.21 5.05
C HIS A 387 0.28 -4.22 4.24
N THR A 388 0.96 -3.29 3.57
CA THR A 388 0.28 -2.39 2.62
C THR A 388 -0.11 -3.22 1.41
N LEU A 389 -1.40 -3.31 1.10
CA LEU A 389 -1.85 -4.08 -0.07
C LEU A 389 -2.23 -3.15 -1.22
N SER A 390 -2.78 -1.99 -0.90
CA SER A 390 -3.10 -0.96 -1.88
C SER A 390 -2.87 0.45 -1.31
N VAL A 391 -2.61 1.39 -2.21
CA VAL A 391 -2.57 2.83 -1.92
C VAL A 391 -3.31 3.56 -3.03
N HIS A 392 -4.01 4.62 -2.66
CA HIS A 392 -4.76 5.46 -3.58
C HIS A 392 -4.60 6.92 -3.17
N VAL A 393 -4.55 7.82 -4.17
CA VAL A 393 -4.68 9.26 -3.96
C VAL A 393 -5.74 9.81 -4.93
N SER A 394 -6.73 10.51 -4.38
CA SER A 394 -7.85 11.07 -5.14
C SER A 394 -7.50 12.39 -5.83
N ASP A 395 -8.35 12.87 -6.73
CA ASP A 395 -8.28 14.20 -7.36
C ASP A 395 -8.26 15.37 -6.37
N ARG A 396 -8.71 15.14 -5.14
CA ARG A 396 -8.70 16.14 -4.07
C ARG A 396 -7.51 15.96 -3.11
N GLY A 397 -6.67 14.97 -3.34
CA GLY A 397 -5.51 14.69 -2.48
C GLY A 397 -5.88 13.88 -1.24
N VAL A 398 -7.03 13.20 -1.23
CA VAL A 398 -7.35 12.25 -0.16
C VAL A 398 -6.51 11.01 -0.39
N VAL A 399 -5.74 10.62 0.62
CA VAL A 399 -4.88 9.44 0.58
C VAL A 399 -5.55 8.30 1.34
N THR A 400 -5.62 7.13 0.71
CA THR A 400 -6.23 5.94 1.28
C THR A 400 -5.29 4.75 1.13
N LEU A 401 -5.18 3.94 2.17
CA LEU A 401 -4.35 2.74 2.23
C LEU A 401 -5.22 1.54 2.58
N GLY A 402 -5.14 0.48 1.78
CA GLY A 402 -5.79 -0.79 2.05
C GLY A 402 -4.78 -1.77 2.63
N GLY A 403 -5.08 -2.29 3.83
CA GLY A 403 -4.20 -3.23 4.54
C GLY A 403 -4.65 -4.68 4.43
N ASN A 404 -4.06 -5.54 5.25
CA ASN A 404 -4.57 -6.89 5.52
C ASN A 404 -6.08 -6.87 5.76
N CYS A 405 -6.74 -8.02 5.56
CA CYS A 405 -8.20 -8.13 5.69
C CYS A 405 -8.67 -7.40 6.97
N ASN A 406 -9.64 -6.48 6.80
CA ASN A 406 -10.32 -5.67 7.81
C ASN A 406 -9.92 -4.20 7.97
N TYR A 407 -8.93 -3.68 7.23
CA TYR A 407 -8.42 -2.33 7.49
C TYR A 407 -8.41 -1.42 6.28
N LEU A 408 -9.07 -0.29 6.43
CA LEU A 408 -8.94 0.87 5.55
C LEU A 408 -8.36 2.02 6.38
N ILE A 409 -7.26 2.60 5.93
CA ILE A 409 -6.68 3.77 6.58
C ILE A 409 -6.82 4.94 5.62
N HIS A 410 -7.38 6.06 6.06
CA HIS A 410 -7.45 7.25 5.22
C HIS A 410 -6.87 8.47 5.94
N ARG A 411 -6.23 9.33 5.16
CA ARG A 411 -5.74 10.62 5.64
C ARG A 411 -6.92 11.56 5.80
N ARG A 412 -7.09 12.14 7.00
CA ARG A 412 -8.20 13.03 7.36
C ARG A 412 -8.16 14.33 6.58
N ALA A 413 -6.97 14.94 6.53
CA ALA A 413 -6.77 16.12 5.70
C ALA A 413 -6.45 15.69 4.26
N PRO A 414 -7.02 16.36 3.25
CA PRO A 414 -6.50 16.26 1.90
C PRO A 414 -5.07 16.82 1.82
N LEU A 415 -4.29 16.35 0.86
CA LEU A 415 -3.00 16.97 0.53
C LEU A 415 -3.23 18.43 0.14
N PRO A 416 -2.32 19.35 0.50
CA PRO A 416 -2.48 20.76 0.16
C PRO A 416 -2.58 20.91 -1.36
N MET A 417 -3.66 21.54 -1.81
CA MET A 417 -3.74 22.11 -3.15
C MET A 417 -2.89 23.37 -3.14
N THR A 418 -1.67 23.31 -3.68
CA THR A 418 -0.90 24.52 -3.89
C THR A 418 -1.62 25.36 -4.96
N PRO A 419 -1.85 26.67 -4.74
CA PRO A 419 -2.51 27.54 -5.71
C PRO A 419 -1.77 27.63 -7.04
#